data_AF-A0A1S6KZS1-F1
#
_entry.id   AF-A0A1S6KZS1-F1
#
_cell.length_a   1.000
_cell.length_b   1.000
_cell.length_c   1.000
_cell.angle_alpha   90.00
_cell.angle_beta   90.00
_cell.angle_gamma   90.00
#
_symmetry.space_group_name_H-M   'P 1'
#
loop_
_entity.id
_entity.type
_entity.pdbx_description
1 polymer ?
#
loop_
_entity_poly.entity_id
_entity_poly.type
_entity_poly.pdbx_seq_one_letter_code
_entity_poly.pdbx_strand_id
1 'polypeptide(L)'
;MATAQLATFKLPVIENEPMNDYAPGSKERTLLQDAVKNMRSQAPYEVPIIINNKEVKTGTLEEQRCPTDHQTVLCKFHTASTDLL
;
A
#
# COMPACT_ATOMS: atom_id res chain seq x y z
N MET A 1 -4.57 -22.63 27.65
CA MET A 1 -6.04 -22.81 27.66
C MET A 1 -6.67 -21.43 27.56
N ALA A 2 -7.53 -21.19 26.56
CA ALA A 2 -8.22 -19.92 26.44
C ALA A 2 -9.24 -19.78 27.59
N THR A 3 -9.11 -18.72 28.38
CA THR A 3 -10.06 -18.36 29.45
C THR A 3 -11.38 -17.94 28.82
N ALA A 4 -12.49 -18.51 29.29
CA ALA A 4 -13.83 -18.10 28.85
C ALA A 4 -14.09 -16.66 29.30
N GLN A 5 -14.30 -15.76 28.33
CA GLN A 5 -14.63 -14.37 28.59
C GLN A 5 -16.12 -14.16 28.33
N LEU A 6 -16.89 -13.94 29.40
CA LEU A 6 -18.29 -13.52 29.34
C LEU A 6 -18.32 -12.02 29.01
N ALA A 7 -18.39 -11.69 27.73
CA ALA A 7 -18.52 -10.31 27.25
C ALA A 7 -19.46 -10.23 26.05
N THR A 8 -20.22 -9.14 25.96
CA THR A 8 -21.00 -8.80 24.77
C THR A 8 -20.18 -7.86 23.91
N PHE A 9 -19.48 -8.42 22.92
CA PHE A 9 -18.72 -7.62 21.95
C PHE A 9 -19.71 -6.92 21.01
N LYS A 10 -19.62 -5.59 20.95
CA LYS A 10 -20.32 -4.78 19.95
C LYS A 10 -19.29 -4.16 19.04
N LEU A 11 -19.57 -4.17 17.74
CA LEU A 11 -18.78 -3.42 16.78
C LEU A 11 -18.90 -1.91 17.11
N PRO A 12 -17.85 -1.12 16.83
CA PRO A 12 -17.99 0.33 16.84
C PRO A 12 -19.07 0.75 15.83
N VAL A 13 -19.66 1.91 16.06
CA VAL A 13 -20.60 2.50 15.09
C VAL A 13 -19.86 2.78 13.79
N ILE A 14 -20.43 2.36 12.67
CA ILE A 14 -19.86 2.59 11.35
C ILE A 14 -20.33 3.97 10.88
N GLU A 15 -19.39 4.90 10.71
CA GLU A 15 -19.63 6.23 10.17
C GLU A 15 -18.85 6.41 8.86
N ASN A 16 -19.38 7.23 7.96
CA ASN A 16 -18.67 7.55 6.72
C ASN A 16 -17.40 8.34 7.02
N GLU A 17 -16.30 8.03 6.33
CA GLU A 17 -15.07 8.80 6.45
C GLU A 17 -15.29 10.25 5.94
N PRO A 18 -14.88 11.27 6.71
CA PRO A 18 -15.02 12.67 6.28
C PRO A 18 -14.26 12.96 4.99
N MET A 19 -14.86 13.75 4.10
CA MET A 19 -14.18 14.23 2.90
C MET A 19 -13.19 15.35 3.27
N ASN A 20 -11.98 15.27 2.72
CA ASN A 20 -10.96 16.29 2.84
C ASN A 20 -10.99 17.24 1.63
N ASP A 21 -10.93 18.55 1.85
CA ASP A 21 -11.03 19.57 0.79
C ASP A 21 -9.69 19.90 0.10
N TYR A 22 -8.55 19.64 0.76
CA TYR A 22 -7.20 19.92 0.24
C TYR A 22 -7.02 21.38 -0.22
N ALA A 23 -7.60 22.32 0.53
CA ALA A 23 -7.52 23.74 0.25
C ALA A 23 -6.05 24.25 0.23
N PRO A 24 -5.73 25.33 -0.49
CA PRO A 24 -4.38 25.90 -0.45
C PRO A 24 -3.93 26.23 0.98
N GLY A 25 -2.75 25.71 1.37
CA GLY A 25 -2.19 25.92 2.71
C GLY A 25 -2.74 25.00 3.80
N SER A 26 -3.66 24.09 3.48
CA SER A 26 -4.19 23.14 4.45
C SER A 26 -3.18 22.03 4.77
N LYS A 27 -3.31 21.44 5.97
CA LYS A 27 -2.37 20.42 6.45
C LYS A 27 -2.44 19.15 5.60
N GLU A 28 -3.65 18.72 5.24
CA GLU A 28 -3.88 17.53 4.42
C GLU A 28 -3.28 17.67 3.01
N ARG A 29 -3.29 18.89 2.44
CA ARG A 29 -2.63 19.15 1.15
C ARG A 29 -1.12 19.03 1.26
N THR A 30 -0.51 19.59 2.31
CA THR A 30 0.93 19.46 2.56
C THR A 30 1.34 18.00 2.72
N LEU A 31 0.61 17.23 3.54
CA LEU A 31 0.89 15.81 3.75
C LEU A 31 0.77 14.99 2.46
N LEU A 32 -0.22 15.28 1.61
CA LEU A 32 -0.37 14.64 0.30
C LEU A 32 0.82 14.94 -0.61
N GLN A 33 1.25 16.20 -0.69
CA GLN A 33 2.40 16.61 -1.50
C GLN A 33 3.69 15.94 -1.03
N ASP A 34 3.90 15.87 0.29
CA ASP A 34 5.06 15.20 0.89
C ASP A 34 5.03 13.69 0.61
N ALA A 35 3.87 13.03 0.74
CA ALA A 35 3.71 11.62 0.44
C ALA A 35 4.02 11.32 -1.04
N VAL A 36 3.50 12.13 -1.97
CA VAL A 36 3.78 11.98 -3.41
C VAL A 36 5.27 12.19 -3.71
N LYS A 37 5.89 13.21 -3.11
CA LYS A 37 7.32 13.50 -3.27
C LYS A 37 8.17 12.33 -2.74
N ASN A 38 7.85 11.84 -1.54
CA ASN A 38 8.55 10.74 -0.91
C ASN A 38 8.45 9.47 -1.77
N MET A 39 7.23 9.10 -2.19
CA MET A 39 7.00 7.94 -3.06
C MET A 39 7.79 8.03 -4.37
N ARG A 40 7.76 9.18 -5.05
CA ARG A 40 8.50 9.38 -6.30
C ARG A 40 10.01 9.34 -6.09
N SER A 41 10.52 9.86 -4.97
CA SER A 41 11.95 9.86 -4.68
C SER A 41 12.52 8.45 -4.41
N GLN A 42 11.67 7.51 -4.03
CA GLN A 42 12.02 6.11 -3.74
C GLN A 42 11.82 5.19 -4.95
N ALA A 43 11.33 5.71 -6.08
CA ALA A 43 11.12 4.92 -7.29
C ALA A 43 12.44 4.63 -8.03
N PRO A 44 12.63 3.43 -8.62
CA PRO A 44 11.72 2.29 -8.57
C PRO A 44 11.86 1.51 -7.25
N TYR A 45 10.75 1.22 -6.57
CA TYR A 45 10.75 0.32 -5.41
C TYR A 45 10.47 -1.13 -5.81
N GLU A 46 10.98 -2.08 -5.04
CA GLU A 46 10.78 -3.52 -5.26
C GLU A 46 9.54 -4.01 -4.50
N VAL A 47 8.62 -4.70 -5.18
CA VAL A 47 7.38 -5.24 -4.59
C VAL A 47 7.45 -6.77 -4.57
N PRO A 48 7.65 -7.39 -3.40
CA PRO A 48 7.65 -8.85 -3.27
C PRO A 48 6.22 -9.40 -3.26
N ILE A 49 6.12 -10.72 -3.49
CA ILE A 49 4.89 -11.46 -3.23
C ILE A 49 4.82 -11.74 -1.73
N ILE A 50 3.65 -11.57 -1.10
CA ILE A 50 3.45 -11.91 0.32
C ILE A 50 2.62 -13.20 0.42
N ILE A 51 3.23 -14.26 0.96
CA ILE A 51 2.55 -15.55 1.21
C ILE A 51 2.70 -15.89 2.69
N ASN A 52 1.58 -16.01 3.41
CA ASN A 52 1.58 -16.28 4.86
C ASN A 52 2.49 -15.33 5.66
N ASN A 53 2.40 -14.03 5.38
CA ASN A 53 3.23 -12.97 5.99
C ASN A 53 4.75 -13.09 5.72
N LYS A 54 5.15 -13.86 4.70
CA LYS A 54 6.55 -13.94 4.27
C LYS A 54 6.71 -13.31 2.89
N GLU A 55 7.76 -12.52 2.75
CA GLU A 55 8.18 -11.97 1.46
C GLU A 55 8.81 -13.09 0.60
N VAL A 56 8.32 -13.23 -0.61
CA VAL A 56 8.81 -14.17 -1.62
C VAL A 56 9.28 -13.39 -2.84
N LYS A 57 10.56 -13.58 -3.16
CA LYS A 57 11.21 -12.97 -4.32
C LYS A 57 11.50 -14.06 -5.35
N THR A 58 10.86 -13.98 -6.50
CA THR A 58 10.94 -15.00 -7.57
C THR A 58 12.07 -14.75 -8.55
N GLY A 59 12.67 -13.55 -8.55
CA GLY A 59 13.64 -13.10 -9.55
C GLY A 59 13.01 -12.70 -10.90
N THR A 60 11.81 -13.19 -11.22
CA THR A 60 11.03 -12.74 -12.39
C THR A 60 10.36 -11.41 -12.05
N LEU A 61 10.90 -10.32 -12.61
CA LEU A 61 10.45 -8.97 -12.34
C LEU A 61 9.73 -8.36 -13.54
N GLU A 62 8.60 -7.72 -13.28
CA GLU A 62 7.90 -6.85 -14.22
C GLU A 62 7.84 -5.41 -13.68
N GLU A 63 7.60 -4.44 -14.58
CA GLU A 63 7.67 -3.02 -14.26
C GLU A 63 6.28 -2.36 -14.27
N GLN A 64 5.95 -1.62 -13.22
CA GLN A 64 4.80 -0.72 -13.20
C GLN A 64 5.25 0.70 -13.55
N ARG A 65 4.80 1.20 -14.70
CA ARG A 65 5.12 2.55 -15.18
C ARG A 65 4.06 3.56 -14.74
N CYS A 66 4.47 4.82 -14.55
CA CYS A 66 3.53 5.89 -14.23
C CYS A 66 2.65 6.18 -15.46
N PRO A 67 1.31 6.19 -15.36
CA PRO A 67 0.44 6.44 -16.50
C PRO A 67 0.54 7.86 -17.07
N THR A 68 0.90 8.86 -16.25
CA THR A 68 1.05 10.25 -16.70
C THR A 68 2.47 10.58 -17.15
N ASP A 69 3.44 9.70 -16.89
CA ASP A 69 4.84 9.80 -17.32
C ASP A 69 5.42 8.40 -17.50
N HIS A 70 5.24 7.82 -18.68
CA HIS A 70 5.61 6.42 -18.95
C HIS A 70 7.12 6.15 -18.91
N GLN A 71 7.97 7.19 -18.88
CA GLN A 71 9.41 7.05 -18.70
C GLN A 71 9.74 6.68 -17.25
N THR A 72 8.94 7.15 -16.28
CA THR A 72 9.12 6.83 -14.87
C THR A 72 8.60 5.42 -14.55
N VAL A 73 9.50 4.55 -14.11
CA VAL A 73 9.18 3.24 -13.52
C VAL A 73 8.95 3.44 -12.03
N LEU A 74 7.72 3.23 -11.56
CA LEU A 74 7.36 3.40 -10.14
C LEU A 74 7.81 2.22 -9.31
N CYS A 75 7.58 1.00 -9.79
CA CYS A 75 7.99 -0.20 -9.08
C CYS A 75 8.40 -1.34 -10.02
N LYS A 76 9.17 -2.27 -9.46
CA LYS A 76 9.46 -3.58 -10.03
C LYS A 76 8.84 -4.63 -9.13
N PHE A 77 7.93 -5.45 -9.65
CA PHE A 77 7.22 -6.44 -8.84
C PHE A 77 7.55 -7.86 -9.27
N HIS A 78 7.55 -8.77 -8.30
CA HIS A 78 7.76 -10.19 -8.55
C HIS A 78 6.49 -10.84 -9.08
N THR A 79 6.59 -11.57 -10.19
CA THR A 79 5.47 -12.34 -10.74
C THR A 79 5.40 -13.72 -10.12
N ALA A 80 4.17 -14.19 -9.87
CA ALA A 80 3.93 -15.51 -9.31
C ALA A 80 4.01 -16.59 -10.39
N SER A 81 4.61 -17.74 -10.06
CA SER A 81 4.55 -18.96 -10.89
C SER A 81 3.77 -20.05 -10.17
N THR A 82 3.41 -21.11 -10.90
CA THR A 82 2.74 -22.30 -10.37
C THR A 82 3.54 -23.01 -9.28
N ASP A 83 4.86 -22.82 -9.27
CA ASP A 83 5.79 -23.49 -8.35
C ASP A 83 5.83 -22.84 -6.95
N LEU A 84 5.05 -21.78 -6.73
CA LEU A 84 4.96 -21.06 -5.46
C LEU A 84 3.90 -21.61 -4.49
N LEU A 85 3.22 -22.69 -4.87
CA LEU A 85 2.29 -23.45 -4.04
C LEU A 85 2.98 -24.67 -3.43
#